data_AF-A0A952IL33-F1
#
_entry.id   AF-A0A952IL33-F1
#
_cell.length_a   1.000
_cell.length_b   1.000
_cell.length_c   1.000
_cell.angle_alpha   90.00
_cell.angle_beta   90.00
_cell.angle_gamma   90.00
#
_symmetry.space_group_name_H-M   'P 1'
#
loop_
_entity.id
_entity.type
_entity.pdbx_description
1 polymer ?
#
loop_
_entity_poly.entity_id
_entity_poly.type
_entity_poly.pdbx_seq_one_letter_code
_entity_poly.pdbx_strand_id
1 'polypeptide(L)'
;MNSLSDLSLDAVRALYASGVKPIELMTQLRSRAQEYADRNIFIHLLSDDELAPYIDALTQLDSKTAPLWGIPFVVKDNIDLAGIPTTAGCEAFSYTPSVTAQVVQRLIDQGALPLGKANLDQFATGLNGTRSPWGACGNSFDPTLISGGSSAGSAVAVALGLATFSLGTDTAGSGRVPASFNNLVGLKPTRGLLSCSGVVPACRSLDCVSIFALHCDDANAVMAVAEGHDDSDGYSRQNPYDNRSHAYGTFSDSLTLGVIPESQLKFFGNRHYEATYRNLLDQLQAAGIELLDIDYAPFDEVARLLYEGPWVSERYIATLPLIEEQPQAIFPVVRDIITAGEKPAAVDLFRAQYRLSELSKRCHEQLCSIDALMTPTAGTVFTIEQMLSEPVRHNSELGYYMNFVNLLDLAAVAVPTAMTAQGLPFGVTLSAAAFSDRHLLAIANRLQQIGNTPLGAGKSPLPPLSNNPVSRNDWMELVVCGAHMQNMPLNHQLTERGAEFVQQTQTAAAYQFFALTDTGSSATSSSAISSASSVQRPALIRNEQSGAAIEVEVWRMPSREIGSFLSGIAPPLGLGKVQLTDNRWVCGFIAEACAMNSGVEISEMGSWRSYLARS
;
A
#
# COMPACT_ATOMS: atom_id res chain seq x y z
N MET A 1 -29.59 14.82 -16.77
CA MET A 1 -28.43 15.17 -15.92
C MET A 1 -27.99 13.88 -15.24
N ASN A 2 -26.97 13.22 -15.77
CA ASN A 2 -26.36 12.09 -15.07
C ASN A 2 -25.88 12.60 -13.72
N SER A 3 -26.22 11.87 -12.66
CA SER A 3 -25.84 12.24 -11.30
C SER A 3 -24.30 12.26 -11.21
N LEU A 4 -23.69 13.44 -11.05
CA LEU A 4 -22.26 13.63 -10.72
C LEU A 4 -21.93 13.11 -9.30
N SER A 5 -22.63 12.07 -8.84
CA SER A 5 -22.43 11.43 -7.54
C SER A 5 -21.38 10.32 -7.60
N ASP A 6 -21.07 9.83 -8.79
CA ASP A 6 -20.00 8.86 -9.06
C ASP A 6 -19.05 9.47 -10.08
N LEU A 7 -17.81 9.72 -9.66
CA LEU A 7 -16.73 10.17 -10.51
C LEU A 7 -15.60 9.14 -10.55
N SER A 8 -15.88 7.86 -10.33
CA SER A 8 -14.89 6.80 -10.57
C SER A 8 -14.34 6.88 -12.00
N LEU A 9 -13.13 6.34 -12.21
CA LEU A 9 -12.49 6.36 -13.53
C LEU A 9 -13.41 5.81 -14.63
N ASP A 10 -14.10 4.70 -14.35
CA ASP A 10 -15.01 4.08 -15.29
C ASP A 10 -16.29 4.90 -15.50
N ALA A 11 -16.82 5.54 -14.46
CA ALA A 11 -17.97 6.44 -14.59
C ALA A 11 -17.63 7.64 -15.48
N VAL A 12 -16.45 8.26 -15.32
CA VAL A 12 -16.02 9.38 -16.16
C VAL A 12 -15.79 8.94 -17.60
N ARG A 13 -15.16 7.78 -17.83
CA ARG A 13 -15.01 7.21 -19.18
C ARG A 13 -16.37 6.94 -19.84
N ALA A 14 -17.34 6.43 -19.10
CA ALA A 14 -18.69 6.22 -19.59
C ALA A 14 -19.39 7.54 -19.95
N LEU A 15 -19.19 8.61 -19.16
CA LEU A 15 -19.67 9.94 -19.49
C LEU A 15 -19.10 10.44 -20.83
N TYR A 16 -17.79 10.26 -21.06
CA TYR A 16 -17.17 10.65 -22.33
C TYR A 16 -17.63 9.80 -23.50
N ALA A 17 -17.81 8.49 -23.32
CA ALA A 17 -18.39 7.62 -24.32
C ALA A 17 -19.83 8.00 -24.69
N SER A 18 -20.57 8.63 -23.76
CA SER A 18 -21.93 9.15 -24.00
C SER A 18 -21.96 10.53 -24.70
N GLY A 19 -20.79 11.14 -24.93
CA GLY A 19 -20.64 12.39 -25.69
C GLY A 19 -20.37 13.65 -24.86
N VAL A 20 -20.27 13.54 -23.53
CA VAL A 20 -19.83 14.66 -22.67
C VAL A 20 -18.37 14.98 -22.96
N LYS A 21 -18.00 16.24 -23.09
CA LYS A 21 -16.60 16.64 -23.31
C LYS A 21 -15.87 16.89 -21.98
N PRO A 22 -14.54 16.67 -21.90
CA PRO A 22 -13.78 16.97 -20.68
C PRO A 22 -13.96 18.41 -20.18
N ILE A 23 -13.94 19.40 -21.07
CA ILE A 23 -14.18 20.82 -20.69
C ILE A 23 -15.57 21.07 -20.10
N GLU A 24 -16.60 20.36 -20.59
CA GLU A 24 -17.97 20.47 -20.08
C GLU A 24 -18.05 19.88 -18.66
N LEU A 25 -17.37 18.75 -18.42
CA LEU A 25 -17.25 18.16 -17.08
C LEU A 25 -16.50 19.11 -16.14
N MET A 26 -15.33 19.64 -16.54
CA MET A 26 -14.56 20.57 -15.72
C MET A 26 -15.37 21.82 -15.34
N THR A 27 -16.14 22.37 -16.28
CA THR A 27 -17.03 23.51 -16.03
C THR A 27 -18.10 23.18 -14.98
N GLN A 28 -18.72 22.00 -15.09
CA GLN A 28 -19.71 21.54 -14.12
C GLN A 28 -19.10 21.32 -12.73
N LEU A 29 -17.91 20.74 -12.65
CA LEU A 29 -17.21 20.49 -11.38
C LEU A 29 -16.78 21.79 -10.70
N ARG A 30 -16.32 22.80 -11.45
CA ARG A 30 -16.03 24.14 -10.92
C ARG A 30 -17.29 24.81 -10.36
N SER A 31 -18.40 24.76 -11.11
CA SER A 31 -19.69 25.29 -10.63
C SER A 31 -20.13 24.58 -9.34
N ARG A 32 -20.05 23.25 -9.31
CA ARG A 32 -20.39 22.46 -8.12
C ARG A 32 -19.47 22.76 -6.94
N ALA A 33 -18.19 22.99 -7.16
CA ALA A 33 -17.25 23.37 -6.09
C ALA A 33 -17.67 24.68 -5.39
N GLN A 34 -18.25 25.63 -6.12
CA GLN A 34 -18.78 26.87 -5.55
C GLN A 34 -20.01 26.64 -4.66
N GLU A 35 -20.81 25.60 -4.92
CA GLU A 35 -21.95 25.21 -4.07
C GLU A 35 -21.50 24.73 -2.67
N TYR A 36 -20.24 24.29 -2.54
CA TYR A 36 -19.62 23.83 -1.29
C TYR A 36 -18.57 24.81 -0.75
N ALA A 37 -18.63 26.09 -1.15
CA ALA A 37 -17.68 27.11 -0.70
C ALA A 37 -17.67 27.30 0.83
N ASP A 38 -18.78 27.00 1.51
CA ASP A 38 -18.92 27.03 2.97
C ASP A 38 -18.00 26.03 3.70
N ARG A 39 -17.43 25.06 2.98
CA ARG A 39 -16.57 24.00 3.54
C ARG A 39 -15.08 24.26 3.40
N ASN A 40 -14.67 25.42 2.85
CA ASN A 40 -13.26 25.81 2.71
C ASN A 40 -12.37 24.73 2.04
N ILE A 41 -12.87 24.12 0.96
CA ILE A 41 -12.22 22.96 0.30
C ILE A 41 -10.97 23.40 -0.50
N PHE A 42 -11.03 24.54 -1.16
CA PHE A 42 -10.00 25.01 -2.09
C PHE A 42 -9.32 26.28 -1.58
N ILE A 43 -8.00 26.33 -1.76
CA ILE A 43 -7.23 27.58 -1.68
C ILE A 43 -7.29 28.28 -3.04
N HIS A 44 -7.11 27.51 -4.12
CA HIS A 44 -7.18 28.02 -5.50
C HIS A 44 -7.98 27.06 -6.38
N LEU A 45 -9.03 27.55 -7.03
CA LEU A 45 -9.71 26.84 -8.11
C LEU A 45 -9.17 27.37 -9.43
N LEU A 46 -8.75 26.47 -10.33
CA LEU A 46 -8.24 26.92 -11.63
C LEU A 46 -9.33 27.63 -12.42
N SER A 47 -8.95 28.74 -13.05
CA SER A 47 -9.74 29.49 -14.02
C SER A 47 -9.80 28.76 -15.37
N ASP A 48 -10.68 29.20 -16.26
CA ASP A 48 -10.75 28.64 -17.62
C ASP A 48 -9.44 28.83 -18.39
N ASP A 49 -8.78 29.98 -18.21
CA ASP A 49 -7.48 30.27 -18.82
C ASP A 49 -6.36 29.37 -18.28
N GLU A 50 -6.37 29.09 -16.97
CA GLU A 50 -5.41 28.16 -16.35
C GLU A 50 -5.68 26.69 -16.73
N LEU A 51 -6.93 26.34 -17.06
CA LEU A 51 -7.30 24.99 -17.52
C LEU A 51 -6.99 24.75 -19.00
N ALA A 52 -7.06 25.80 -19.83
CA ALA A 52 -6.95 25.69 -21.29
C ALA A 52 -5.73 24.89 -21.76
N PRO A 53 -4.50 25.07 -21.21
CA PRO A 53 -3.34 24.29 -21.66
C PRO A 53 -3.50 22.78 -21.45
N TYR A 54 -4.14 22.36 -20.36
CA TYR A 54 -4.36 20.93 -20.07
C TYR A 54 -5.44 20.34 -20.99
N ILE A 55 -6.47 21.12 -21.31
CA ILE A 55 -7.52 20.71 -22.25
C ILE A 55 -6.94 20.59 -23.68
N ASP A 56 -6.13 21.55 -24.10
CA ASP A 56 -5.48 21.52 -25.42
C ASP A 56 -4.52 20.34 -25.53
N ALA A 57 -3.78 20.01 -24.47
CA ALA A 57 -2.88 18.86 -24.43
C ALA A 57 -3.60 17.52 -24.67
N LEU A 58 -4.89 17.38 -24.27
CA LEU A 58 -5.67 16.17 -24.55
C LEU A 58 -5.83 15.87 -26.05
N THR A 59 -5.75 16.88 -26.91
CA THR A 59 -5.84 16.70 -28.37
C THR A 59 -4.65 15.94 -28.95
N GLN A 60 -3.54 15.89 -28.22
CA GLN A 60 -2.31 15.18 -28.61
C GLN A 60 -2.24 13.78 -28.02
N LEU A 61 -3.20 13.38 -27.20
CA LEU A 61 -3.26 12.08 -26.53
C LEU A 61 -4.38 11.22 -27.13
N ASP A 62 -4.13 9.92 -27.26
CA ASP A 62 -5.18 8.96 -27.59
C ASP A 62 -5.90 8.54 -26.30
N SER A 63 -7.20 8.84 -26.23
CA SER A 63 -8.10 8.43 -25.14
C SER A 63 -8.10 6.92 -24.84
N LYS A 64 -7.65 6.07 -25.77
CA LYS A 64 -7.55 4.62 -25.58
C LYS A 64 -6.26 4.16 -24.90
N THR A 65 -5.20 4.96 -24.96
CA THR A 65 -3.88 4.58 -24.44
C THR A 65 -3.44 5.42 -23.25
N ALA A 66 -3.95 6.65 -23.13
CA ALA A 66 -3.73 7.52 -21.97
C ALA A 66 -4.68 7.12 -20.81
N PRO A 67 -4.17 6.48 -19.72
CA PRO A 67 -5.02 5.89 -18.70
C PRO A 67 -5.90 6.89 -17.94
N LEU A 68 -5.47 8.16 -17.88
CA LEU A 68 -6.14 9.23 -17.17
C LEU A 68 -6.70 10.31 -18.12
N TRP A 69 -6.92 9.98 -19.40
CA TRP A 69 -7.41 10.94 -20.39
C TRP A 69 -8.68 11.66 -19.91
N GLY A 70 -8.57 12.99 -19.74
CA GLY A 70 -9.66 13.84 -19.31
C GLY A 70 -10.12 13.62 -17.87
N ILE A 71 -9.40 12.86 -17.03
CA ILE A 71 -9.84 12.55 -15.66
C ILE A 71 -9.59 13.76 -14.73
N PRO A 72 -10.63 14.32 -14.07
CA PRO A 72 -10.48 15.45 -13.16
C PRO A 72 -9.84 15.04 -11.83
N PHE A 73 -8.85 15.79 -11.36
CA PHE A 73 -8.21 15.54 -10.07
C PHE A 73 -7.87 16.81 -9.30
N VAL A 74 -7.66 16.69 -7.99
CA VAL A 74 -7.30 17.80 -7.10
C VAL A 74 -5.92 17.58 -6.51
N VAL A 75 -5.15 18.67 -6.36
CA VAL A 75 -3.78 18.65 -5.84
C VAL A 75 -3.74 19.38 -4.52
N LYS A 76 -3.23 18.78 -3.44
CA LYS A 76 -3.03 19.49 -2.18
C LYS A 76 -2.09 20.68 -2.37
N ASP A 77 -2.37 21.83 -1.75
CA ASP A 77 -1.59 23.06 -1.95
C ASP A 77 -0.21 23.10 -1.27
N ASN A 78 0.39 21.93 -1.04
CA ASN A 78 1.82 21.80 -0.75
C ASN A 78 2.56 21.01 -1.85
N ILE A 79 1.91 20.78 -2.99
CA ILE A 79 2.45 20.09 -4.16
C ILE A 79 2.38 21.05 -5.35
N ASP A 80 3.50 21.21 -6.03
CA ASP A 80 3.68 22.20 -7.09
C ASP A 80 2.93 21.86 -8.37
N LEU A 81 2.31 22.88 -8.95
CA LEU A 81 1.71 22.88 -10.28
C LEU A 81 2.21 24.13 -11.00
N ALA A 82 2.95 23.96 -12.09
CA ALA A 82 3.62 25.08 -12.75
C ALA A 82 2.64 26.21 -13.11
N GLY A 83 3.04 27.45 -12.81
CA GLY A 83 2.22 28.64 -13.08
C GLY A 83 1.08 28.89 -12.08
N ILE A 84 0.79 27.95 -11.17
CA ILE A 84 -0.26 28.07 -10.15
C ILE A 84 0.39 28.22 -8.78
N PRO A 85 0.04 29.22 -7.95
CA PRO A 85 0.66 29.42 -6.64
C PRO A 85 0.61 28.18 -5.74
N THR A 86 1.67 27.98 -4.97
CA THR A 86 1.77 27.02 -3.87
C THR A 86 1.94 27.81 -2.58
N THR A 87 1.02 27.66 -1.62
CA THR A 87 1.04 28.43 -0.35
C THR A 87 1.37 27.59 0.87
N ALA A 88 1.21 26.26 0.80
CA ALA A 88 1.25 25.36 1.95
C ALA A 88 0.34 25.82 3.12
N GLY A 89 -0.76 26.52 2.81
CA GLY A 89 -1.67 27.10 3.81
C GLY A 89 -1.11 28.36 4.49
N CYS A 90 -0.13 29.04 3.90
CA CYS A 90 0.45 30.28 4.40
C CYS A 90 0.68 31.31 3.28
N GLU A 91 -0.07 32.42 3.29
CA GLU A 91 0.04 33.46 2.26
C GLU A 91 1.45 34.06 2.18
N ALA A 92 2.12 34.30 3.32
CA ALA A 92 3.47 34.85 3.35
C ALA A 92 4.55 33.89 2.80
N PHE A 93 4.25 32.60 2.71
CA PHE A 93 5.13 31.59 2.11
C PHE A 93 4.91 31.44 0.59
N SER A 94 3.84 32.02 0.05
CA SER A 94 3.37 31.77 -1.32
C SER A 94 4.45 32.02 -2.37
N TYR A 95 4.59 31.08 -3.29
CA TYR A 95 5.41 31.22 -4.49
C TYR A 95 4.72 30.56 -5.69
N THR A 96 5.08 30.98 -6.91
CA THR A 96 4.60 30.34 -8.14
C THR A 96 5.71 29.47 -8.73
N PRO A 97 5.60 28.13 -8.68
CA PRO A 97 6.59 27.24 -9.26
C PRO A 97 6.64 27.37 -10.78
N SER A 98 7.85 27.31 -11.35
CA SER A 98 8.06 27.21 -12.80
C SER A 98 8.03 25.77 -13.31
N VAL A 99 8.10 24.79 -12.41
CA VAL A 99 8.14 23.35 -12.70
C VAL A 99 7.08 22.65 -11.88
N THR A 100 6.30 21.78 -12.52
CA THR A 100 5.29 20.95 -11.86
C THR A 100 5.97 19.84 -11.06
N ALA A 101 5.42 19.49 -9.89
CA ALA A 101 5.91 18.37 -9.09
C ALA A 101 5.93 17.07 -9.92
N GLN A 102 6.95 16.23 -9.76
CA GLN A 102 7.15 15.11 -10.68
C GLN A 102 5.96 14.14 -10.69
N VAL A 103 5.37 13.89 -9.51
CA VAL A 103 4.16 13.06 -9.36
C VAL A 103 2.96 13.65 -10.10
N VAL A 104 2.81 14.98 -10.11
CA VAL A 104 1.72 15.68 -10.82
C VAL A 104 1.97 15.66 -12.32
N GLN A 105 3.22 15.86 -12.75
CA GLN A 105 3.59 15.83 -14.16
C GLN A 105 3.29 14.46 -14.78
N ARG A 106 3.64 13.36 -14.10
CA ARG A 106 3.31 11.99 -14.55
C ARG A 106 1.82 11.79 -14.81
N LEU A 107 0.96 12.36 -13.96
CA LEU A 107 -0.50 12.25 -14.10
C LEU A 107 -1.00 13.08 -15.29
N ILE A 108 -0.52 14.32 -15.44
CA ILE A 108 -0.92 15.23 -16.53
C ILE A 108 -0.42 14.71 -17.89
N ASP A 109 0.77 14.13 -17.96
CA ASP A 109 1.31 13.48 -19.16
C ASP A 109 0.45 12.30 -19.64
N GLN A 110 -0.34 11.71 -18.72
CA GLN A 110 -1.31 10.66 -19.01
C GLN A 110 -2.76 11.19 -19.14
N GLY A 111 -2.90 12.51 -19.27
CA GLY A 111 -4.15 13.20 -19.61
C GLY A 111 -5.02 13.61 -18.41
N ALA A 112 -4.53 13.52 -17.16
CA ALA A 112 -5.27 13.99 -16.00
C ALA A 112 -5.43 15.53 -16.02
N LEU A 113 -6.58 16.03 -15.58
CA LEU A 113 -6.92 17.46 -15.59
C LEU A 113 -6.98 18.01 -14.15
N PRO A 114 -6.06 18.92 -13.74
CA PRO A 114 -6.08 19.48 -12.41
C PRO A 114 -7.25 20.47 -12.26
N LEU A 115 -8.06 20.32 -11.22
CA LEU A 115 -9.19 21.22 -10.92
C LEU A 115 -8.78 22.40 -10.03
N GLY A 116 -7.85 22.19 -9.11
CA GLY A 116 -7.51 23.18 -8.09
C GLY A 116 -6.47 22.72 -7.09
N LYS A 117 -6.00 23.69 -6.30
CA LYS A 117 -5.14 23.52 -5.13
C LYS A 117 -6.02 23.43 -3.88
N ALA A 118 -6.03 22.26 -3.23
CA ALA A 118 -6.85 21.97 -2.06
C ALA A 118 -6.27 22.56 -0.77
N ASN A 119 -7.17 22.97 0.13
CA ASN A 119 -6.84 23.46 1.46
C ASN A 119 -6.23 22.35 2.34
N LEU A 120 -5.42 22.78 3.31
CA LEU A 120 -4.66 21.91 4.21
C LEU A 120 -4.44 22.54 5.59
N ASP A 121 -4.16 21.72 6.61
CA ASP A 121 -3.50 22.24 7.82
C ASP A 121 -2.13 22.81 7.41
N GLN A 122 -1.85 24.05 7.82
CA GLN A 122 -0.69 24.82 7.36
C GLN A 122 0.63 24.05 7.56
N PHE A 123 1.49 24.09 6.53
CA PHE A 123 2.73 23.31 6.40
C PHE A 123 2.54 21.80 6.65
N ALA A 124 1.37 21.27 6.28
CA ALA A 124 0.95 19.91 6.55
C ALA A 124 1.09 19.51 8.04
N THR A 125 0.82 20.44 8.96
CA THR A 125 1.01 20.28 10.42
C THR A 125 -0.31 20.09 11.15
N GLY A 126 -0.92 18.91 10.98
CA GLY A 126 -2.14 18.56 11.66
C GLY A 126 -2.79 17.30 11.09
N LEU A 127 -3.79 16.81 11.82
CA LEU A 127 -4.60 15.65 11.49
C LEU A 127 -6.10 16.01 11.42
N ASN A 128 -6.44 17.30 11.46
CA ASN A 128 -7.81 17.75 11.72
C ASN A 128 -8.39 18.68 10.63
N GLY A 129 -7.59 19.46 9.90
CA GLY A 129 -8.08 20.34 8.84
C GLY A 129 -8.57 21.72 9.30
N THR A 130 -8.36 22.09 10.57
CA THR A 130 -8.78 23.39 11.14
C THR A 130 -7.65 24.43 11.16
N ARG A 131 -6.39 24.03 10.95
CA ARG A 131 -5.21 24.88 11.11
C ARG A 131 -4.85 25.60 9.81
N SER A 132 -5.85 26.25 9.20
CA SER A 132 -5.67 26.98 7.95
C SER A 132 -6.23 28.41 8.08
N PRO A 133 -5.50 29.44 7.63
CA PRO A 133 -6.05 30.79 7.55
C PRO A 133 -7.14 30.95 6.48
N TRP A 134 -7.29 29.98 5.56
CA TRP A 134 -8.45 29.88 4.65
C TRP A 134 -9.71 29.34 5.31
N GLY A 135 -9.67 29.08 6.63
CA GLY A 135 -10.77 28.54 7.40
C GLY A 135 -10.69 27.02 7.58
N ALA A 136 -11.39 26.54 8.61
CA ALA A 136 -11.49 25.12 8.88
C ALA A 136 -12.25 24.41 7.78
N CYS A 137 -11.69 23.32 7.26
CA CYS A 137 -12.35 22.51 6.25
C CYS A 137 -13.42 21.62 6.88
N GLY A 138 -14.67 21.77 6.43
CA GLY A 138 -15.81 21.00 6.93
C GLY A 138 -15.87 19.60 6.34
N ASN A 139 -16.20 18.59 7.16
CA ASN A 139 -16.37 17.21 6.72
C ASN A 139 -17.43 17.05 5.62
N SER A 140 -17.30 16.04 4.75
CA SER A 140 -18.20 15.79 3.61
C SER A 140 -19.63 15.39 4.01
N PHE A 141 -19.86 14.77 5.17
CA PHE A 141 -21.17 14.36 5.66
C PHE A 141 -21.83 15.44 6.53
N ASP A 142 -21.06 16.06 7.42
CA ASP A 142 -21.53 17.11 8.33
C ASP A 142 -20.50 18.24 8.42
N PRO A 143 -20.76 19.45 7.87
CA PRO A 143 -19.78 20.53 7.85
C PRO A 143 -19.41 21.09 9.23
N THR A 144 -20.12 20.70 10.31
CA THR A 144 -19.76 21.06 11.68
C THR A 144 -18.66 20.15 12.27
N LEU A 145 -18.42 18.99 11.66
CA LEU A 145 -17.33 18.09 12.00
C LEU A 145 -16.05 18.46 11.25
N ILE A 146 -14.92 18.12 11.87
CA ILE A 146 -13.63 18.25 11.21
C ILE A 146 -13.55 17.34 9.98
N SER A 147 -12.99 17.82 8.87
CA SER A 147 -12.71 16.98 7.69
C SER A 147 -11.66 15.91 7.95
N GLY A 148 -10.83 16.11 8.98
CA GLY A 148 -9.54 15.44 9.09
C GLY A 148 -8.51 16.22 8.28
N GLY A 149 -7.24 16.00 8.61
CA GLY A 149 -6.12 16.70 8.00
C GLY A 149 -4.85 15.85 7.96
N SER A 150 -3.75 16.40 7.46
CA SER A 150 -3.63 17.74 6.88
C SER A 150 -4.15 17.84 5.45
N SER A 151 -4.42 16.73 4.75
CA SER A 151 -4.94 16.76 3.37
C SER A 151 -6.46 16.95 3.31
N ALA A 152 -6.93 18.01 3.96
CA ALA A 152 -8.34 18.26 4.24
C ALA A 152 -9.18 18.44 2.97
N GLY A 153 -8.86 19.46 2.16
CA GLY A 153 -9.59 19.76 0.94
C GLY A 153 -9.53 18.62 -0.09
N SER A 154 -8.39 17.92 -0.17
CA SER A 154 -8.18 16.78 -1.08
C SER A 154 -9.20 15.67 -0.82
N ALA A 155 -9.44 15.32 0.45
CA ALA A 155 -10.40 14.29 0.80
C ALA A 155 -11.85 14.75 0.59
N VAL A 156 -12.19 15.95 1.05
CA VAL A 156 -13.57 16.46 0.92
C VAL A 156 -13.97 16.62 -0.55
N ALA A 157 -13.03 17.05 -1.42
CA ALA A 157 -13.28 17.18 -2.86
C ALA A 157 -13.66 15.85 -3.53
N VAL A 158 -12.95 14.76 -3.22
CA VAL A 158 -13.25 13.43 -3.79
C VAL A 158 -14.57 12.91 -3.23
N ALA A 159 -14.78 13.02 -1.91
CA ALA A 159 -15.98 12.50 -1.27
C ALA A 159 -17.28 13.18 -1.75
N LEU A 160 -17.22 14.47 -2.09
CA LEU A 160 -18.37 15.23 -2.60
C LEU A 160 -18.55 15.12 -4.13
N GLY A 161 -17.74 14.32 -4.81
CA GLY A 161 -17.79 14.19 -6.27
C GLY A 161 -17.41 15.49 -6.99
N LEU A 162 -16.36 16.16 -6.52
CA LEU A 162 -15.74 17.30 -7.21
C LEU A 162 -14.55 16.87 -8.06
N ALA A 163 -13.99 15.68 -7.80
CA ALA A 163 -12.90 15.09 -8.56
C ALA A 163 -12.96 13.55 -8.47
N THR A 164 -12.32 12.87 -9.43
CA THR A 164 -12.21 11.40 -9.44
C THR A 164 -11.24 10.91 -8.36
N PHE A 165 -10.11 11.58 -8.26
CA PHE A 165 -9.10 11.31 -7.24
C PHE A 165 -8.43 12.62 -6.80
N SER A 166 -7.66 12.57 -5.74
CA SER A 166 -6.83 13.70 -5.33
C SER A 166 -5.51 13.26 -4.75
N LEU A 167 -4.52 14.15 -4.83
CA LEU A 167 -3.25 14.00 -4.15
C LEU A 167 -3.30 14.68 -2.79
N GLY A 168 -2.76 13.98 -1.81
CA GLY A 168 -2.43 14.50 -0.49
C GLY A 168 -0.96 14.27 -0.18
N THR A 169 -0.61 14.53 1.08
CA THR A 169 0.69 14.12 1.65
C THR A 169 0.45 13.48 3.00
N ASP A 170 1.32 12.55 3.39
CA ASP A 170 1.21 11.78 4.62
C ASP A 170 2.58 11.54 5.25
N THR A 171 2.82 12.22 6.38
CA THR A 171 3.94 11.96 7.29
C THR A 171 3.53 11.03 8.45
N ALA A 172 2.33 11.27 8.99
CA ALA A 172 1.87 10.74 10.27
C ALA A 172 0.37 10.39 10.29
N GLY A 173 -0.30 10.45 9.14
CA GLY A 173 -1.74 10.19 9.04
C GLY A 173 -2.50 11.05 8.05
N SER A 174 -1.83 12.02 7.43
CA SER A 174 -2.47 13.07 6.63
C SER A 174 -3.11 12.59 5.32
N GLY A 175 -2.83 11.37 4.89
CA GLY A 175 -3.49 10.66 3.78
C GLY A 175 -4.52 9.63 4.25
N ARG A 176 -4.64 9.39 5.56
CA ARG A 176 -5.42 8.30 6.17
C ARG A 176 -6.60 8.80 6.99
N VAL A 177 -6.41 9.73 7.93
CA VAL A 177 -7.52 10.29 8.73
C VAL A 177 -8.57 10.97 7.86
N PRO A 178 -8.21 11.85 6.90
CA PRO A 178 -9.21 12.44 6.04
C PRO A 178 -9.96 11.39 5.20
N ALA A 179 -9.31 10.27 4.83
CA ALA A 179 -9.97 9.23 4.07
C ALA A 179 -11.09 8.56 4.90
N SER A 180 -10.77 8.17 6.14
CA SER A 180 -11.75 7.54 7.04
C SER A 180 -12.92 8.46 7.36
N PHE A 181 -12.68 9.76 7.59
CA PHE A 181 -13.74 10.70 7.95
C PHE A 181 -14.66 11.04 6.79
N ASN A 182 -14.21 10.87 5.54
CA ASN A 182 -14.96 11.25 4.35
C ASN A 182 -15.36 10.03 3.49
N ASN A 183 -15.27 8.81 4.03
CA ASN A 183 -15.67 7.56 3.39
C ASN A 183 -14.91 7.26 2.08
N LEU A 184 -13.59 7.33 2.14
CA LEU A 184 -12.69 7.16 0.98
C LEU A 184 -11.62 6.11 1.24
N VAL A 185 -11.05 5.60 0.16
CA VAL A 185 -9.76 4.92 0.19
C VAL A 185 -8.65 5.97 0.26
N GLY A 186 -7.78 5.84 1.25
CA GLY A 186 -6.58 6.66 1.44
C GLY A 186 -5.33 5.80 1.32
N LEU A 187 -4.70 5.81 0.15
CA LEU A 187 -3.48 5.07 -0.12
C LEU A 187 -2.28 5.93 0.30
N LYS A 188 -1.50 5.42 1.25
CA LYS A 188 -0.18 5.93 1.64
C LYS A 188 0.88 4.96 1.11
N PRO A 189 1.49 5.26 -0.05
CA PRO A 189 2.48 4.38 -0.63
C PRO A 189 3.72 4.25 0.25
N THR A 190 4.50 3.20 0.01
CA THR A 190 5.86 3.01 0.49
C THR A 190 6.65 4.30 0.30
N ARG A 191 7.39 4.72 1.34
CA ARG A 191 8.18 5.95 1.30
C ARG A 191 9.15 5.93 0.11
N GLY A 192 9.18 7.00 -0.68
CA GLY A 192 10.04 7.10 -1.86
C GLY A 192 9.50 6.44 -3.13
N LEU A 193 8.33 5.76 -3.07
CA LEU A 193 7.72 5.15 -4.27
C LEU A 193 7.08 6.19 -5.19
N LEU A 194 6.48 7.23 -4.60
CA LEU A 194 6.10 8.46 -5.27
C LEU A 194 7.14 9.53 -4.94
N SER A 195 7.63 10.22 -5.97
CA SER A 195 8.58 11.33 -5.79
C SER A 195 7.97 12.47 -4.98
N CYS A 196 8.78 13.06 -4.09
CA CYS A 196 8.47 14.31 -3.39
C CYS A 196 9.15 15.54 -4.02
N SER A 197 9.73 15.42 -5.22
CA SER A 197 10.22 16.58 -5.97
C SER A 197 9.07 17.52 -6.34
N GLY A 198 9.20 18.80 -5.96
CA GLY A 198 8.14 19.79 -6.07
C GLY A 198 7.06 19.69 -4.97
N VAL A 199 7.37 19.01 -3.86
CA VAL A 199 6.52 19.02 -2.66
C VAL A 199 7.20 19.85 -1.57
N VAL A 200 6.47 20.80 -0.99
CA VAL A 200 6.96 21.55 0.18
C VAL A 200 7.08 20.59 1.36
N PRO A 201 8.30 20.37 1.89
CA PRO A 201 8.53 19.32 2.88
C PRO A 201 7.90 19.70 4.23
N ALA A 202 7.37 18.69 4.91
CA ALA A 202 6.96 18.78 6.32
C ALA A 202 7.97 18.05 7.20
N CYS A 203 8.14 16.75 7.01
CA CYS A 203 9.27 16.00 7.55
C CYS A 203 9.90 15.23 6.40
N ARG A 204 10.87 15.84 5.72
CA ARG A 204 11.40 15.36 4.43
C ARG A 204 11.82 13.89 4.46
N SER A 205 12.39 13.41 5.57
CA SER A 205 12.80 12.01 5.71
C SER A 205 11.65 11.00 5.85
N LEU A 206 10.43 11.46 6.10
CA LEU A 206 9.25 10.64 6.38
C LEU A 206 8.10 10.90 5.40
N ASP A 207 8.13 11.99 4.64
CA ASP A 207 7.01 12.40 3.80
C ASP A 207 6.73 11.41 2.67
N CYS A 208 5.44 11.21 2.40
CA CYS A 208 4.93 10.46 1.26
C CYS A 208 3.85 11.30 0.59
N VAL A 209 3.84 11.38 -0.74
CA VAL A 209 2.61 11.77 -1.47
C VAL A 209 1.59 10.65 -1.28
N SER A 210 0.33 11.00 -1.02
CA SER A 210 -0.77 10.05 -0.81
C SER A 210 -1.86 10.24 -1.87
N ILE A 211 -2.68 9.21 -2.08
CA ILE A 211 -3.78 9.23 -3.06
C ILE A 211 -5.10 8.99 -2.33
N PHE A 212 -6.09 9.83 -2.60
CA PHE A 212 -7.49 9.58 -2.22
C PHE A 212 -8.30 9.15 -3.43
N ALA A 213 -9.11 8.10 -3.28
CA ALA A 213 -10.03 7.62 -4.31
C ALA A 213 -11.32 7.07 -3.67
N LEU A 214 -12.34 6.85 -4.49
CA LEU A 214 -13.63 6.28 -4.03
C LEU A 214 -13.52 4.78 -3.72
N HIS A 215 -12.64 4.04 -4.43
CA HIS A 215 -12.41 2.61 -4.21
C HIS A 215 -10.97 2.21 -4.58
N CYS A 216 -10.59 0.99 -4.20
CA CYS A 216 -9.23 0.49 -4.32
C CYS A 216 -8.75 0.38 -5.77
N ASP A 217 -9.62 0.06 -6.73
CA ASP A 217 -9.24 -0.05 -8.15
C ASP A 217 -8.76 1.28 -8.73
N ASP A 218 -9.45 2.38 -8.39
CA ASP A 218 -9.06 3.71 -8.83
C ASP A 218 -7.76 4.15 -8.16
N ALA A 219 -7.59 3.89 -6.86
CA ALA A 219 -6.33 4.14 -6.17
C ALA A 219 -5.17 3.39 -6.82
N ASN A 220 -5.39 2.13 -7.23
CA ASN A 220 -4.40 1.30 -7.92
C ASN A 220 -4.04 1.89 -9.29
N ALA A 221 -5.03 2.25 -10.10
CA ALA A 221 -4.83 2.83 -11.43
C ALA A 221 -4.07 4.16 -11.35
N VAL A 222 -4.44 5.04 -10.42
CA VAL A 222 -3.74 6.32 -10.21
C VAL A 222 -2.30 6.08 -9.75
N MET A 223 -2.07 5.18 -8.78
CA MET A 223 -0.73 4.84 -8.32
C MET A 223 0.15 4.29 -9.45
N ALA A 224 -0.40 3.48 -10.36
CA ALA A 224 0.34 2.91 -11.49
C ALA A 224 0.85 3.98 -12.48
N VAL A 225 0.19 5.13 -12.55
CA VAL A 225 0.64 6.28 -13.34
C VAL A 225 1.59 7.16 -12.53
N ALA A 226 1.28 7.39 -11.25
CA ALA A 226 2.04 8.27 -10.38
C ALA A 226 3.42 7.73 -9.97
N GLU A 227 3.59 6.40 -9.90
CA GLU A 227 4.84 5.77 -9.47
C GLU A 227 6.00 5.97 -10.45
N GLY A 228 7.21 6.00 -9.89
CA GLY A 228 8.44 5.96 -10.65
C GLY A 228 9.60 6.60 -9.93
N HIS A 229 10.80 6.08 -10.20
CA HIS A 229 12.03 6.60 -9.62
C HIS A 229 12.32 8.03 -10.10
N ASP A 230 12.90 8.82 -9.22
CA ASP A 230 13.31 10.19 -9.44
C ASP A 230 14.73 10.42 -8.91
N ASP A 231 15.68 10.60 -9.82
CA ASP A 231 17.07 10.86 -9.46
C ASP A 231 17.27 12.22 -8.75
N SER A 232 16.28 13.12 -8.82
CA SER A 232 16.33 14.43 -8.16
C SER A 232 15.79 14.42 -6.72
N ASP A 233 15.14 13.33 -6.29
CA ASP A 233 14.66 13.15 -4.92
C ASP A 233 15.52 12.13 -4.17
N GLY A 234 16.30 12.61 -3.20
CA GLY A 234 17.21 11.78 -2.39
C GLY A 234 16.52 10.69 -1.54
N TYR A 235 15.19 10.72 -1.40
CA TYR A 235 14.42 9.65 -0.75
C TYR A 235 13.68 8.73 -1.74
N SER A 236 13.78 8.98 -3.05
CA SER A 236 13.15 8.14 -4.06
C SER A 236 13.74 6.73 -4.07
N ARG A 237 12.89 5.72 -4.25
CA ARG A 237 13.26 4.31 -4.34
C ARG A 237 12.65 3.67 -5.57
N GLN A 238 13.39 2.75 -6.20
CA GLN A 238 12.89 2.00 -7.34
C GLN A 238 11.78 1.04 -6.91
N ASN A 239 10.71 0.93 -7.72
CA ASN A 239 9.64 -0.02 -7.47
C ASN A 239 10.06 -1.45 -7.89
N PRO A 240 10.16 -2.42 -6.95
CA PRO A 240 10.49 -3.80 -7.29
C PRO A 240 9.40 -4.43 -8.15
N TYR A 241 9.76 -5.49 -8.87
CA TYR A 241 8.86 -6.21 -9.79
C TYR A 241 7.56 -6.64 -9.09
N ASP A 242 7.67 -7.19 -7.88
CA ASP A 242 6.56 -7.75 -7.11
C ASP A 242 5.58 -6.73 -6.53
N ASN A 243 5.86 -5.43 -6.68
CA ASN A 243 5.01 -4.33 -6.23
C ASN A 243 4.48 -3.46 -7.39
N ARG A 244 4.49 -4.02 -8.60
CA ARG A 244 3.91 -3.37 -9.79
C ARG A 244 2.43 -3.68 -9.93
N SER A 245 1.75 -2.96 -10.82
CA SER A 245 0.29 -3.05 -11.01
C SER A 245 -0.27 -4.46 -11.23
N HIS A 246 0.51 -5.41 -11.75
CA HIS A 246 0.10 -6.81 -11.91
C HIS A 246 -0.04 -7.59 -10.59
N ALA A 247 0.52 -7.09 -9.49
CA ALA A 247 0.39 -7.67 -8.16
C ALA A 247 -0.92 -7.26 -7.45
N TYR A 248 -1.71 -6.37 -8.05
CA TYR A 248 -3.03 -5.99 -7.57
C TYR A 248 -4.14 -6.76 -8.29
N GLY A 249 -5.16 -7.17 -7.54
CA GLY A 249 -6.36 -7.79 -8.09
C GLY A 249 -7.24 -8.39 -7.00
N THR A 250 -8.02 -9.41 -7.36
CA THR A 250 -8.90 -10.10 -6.42
C THR A 250 -8.09 -11.05 -5.53
N PHE A 251 -7.97 -10.73 -4.24
CA PHE A 251 -7.24 -11.57 -3.28
C PHE A 251 -8.20 -12.48 -2.50
N SER A 252 -8.06 -13.79 -2.68
CA SER A 252 -8.95 -14.81 -2.08
C SER A 252 -8.24 -15.79 -1.16
N ASP A 253 -6.92 -15.69 -0.98
CA ASP A 253 -6.16 -16.60 -0.12
C ASP A 253 -6.60 -16.45 1.36
N SER A 254 -6.19 -17.40 2.19
CA SER A 254 -6.34 -17.26 3.65
C SER A 254 -5.64 -15.98 4.12
N LEU A 255 -6.32 -15.24 4.99
CA LEU A 255 -5.90 -13.94 5.46
C LEU A 255 -5.83 -13.93 6.99
N THR A 256 -4.68 -13.52 7.52
CA THR A 256 -4.43 -13.28 8.95
C THR A 256 -4.16 -11.79 9.16
N LEU A 257 -5.02 -11.12 9.92
CA LEU A 257 -4.86 -9.71 10.28
C LEU A 257 -4.40 -9.58 11.72
N GLY A 258 -3.32 -8.82 11.92
CA GLY A 258 -2.94 -8.38 13.26
C GLY A 258 -3.91 -7.32 13.76
N VAL A 259 -4.40 -7.45 14.99
CA VAL A 259 -5.30 -6.48 15.63
C VAL A 259 -4.76 -6.06 16.99
N ILE A 260 -5.18 -4.88 17.44
CA ILE A 260 -4.78 -4.36 18.75
C ILE A 260 -5.68 -5.00 19.82
N PRO A 261 -5.11 -5.57 20.89
CA PRO A 261 -5.90 -6.16 21.96
C PRO A 261 -6.74 -5.11 22.66
N GLU A 262 -7.91 -5.49 23.16
CA GLU A 262 -8.90 -4.59 23.76
C GLU A 262 -8.30 -3.67 24.84
N SER A 263 -7.35 -4.17 25.63
CA SER A 263 -6.68 -3.39 26.70
C SER A 263 -5.86 -2.19 26.20
N GLN A 264 -5.49 -2.17 24.92
CA GLN A 264 -4.67 -1.14 24.29
C GLN A 264 -5.48 -0.27 23.29
N LEU A 265 -6.76 -0.58 23.06
CA LEU A 265 -7.65 0.22 22.23
C LEU A 265 -8.09 1.49 22.96
N LYS A 266 -8.09 2.60 22.23
CA LYS A 266 -8.57 3.92 22.68
C LYS A 266 -9.56 4.50 21.68
N PHE A 267 -10.79 4.70 22.13
CA PHE A 267 -11.85 5.40 21.39
C PHE A 267 -12.20 6.77 21.99
N PHE A 268 -11.46 7.21 23.02
CA PHE A 268 -11.59 8.56 23.60
C PHE A 268 -13.03 8.96 23.98
N GLY A 269 -13.83 7.99 24.43
CA GLY A 269 -15.24 8.19 24.79
C GLY A 269 -16.24 8.03 23.64
N ASN A 270 -15.79 7.80 22.41
CA ASN A 270 -16.65 7.58 21.25
C ASN A 270 -17.16 6.13 21.19
N ARG A 271 -18.28 5.88 21.87
CA ARG A 271 -18.93 4.56 21.92
C ARG A 271 -19.44 4.07 20.57
N HIS A 272 -19.70 4.97 19.62
CA HIS A 272 -20.16 4.57 18.29
C HIS A 272 -19.01 3.97 17.47
N TYR A 273 -17.83 4.60 17.48
CA TYR A 273 -16.64 4.04 16.82
C TYR A 273 -16.21 2.73 17.47
N GLU A 274 -16.25 2.65 18.81
CA GLU A 274 -15.95 1.42 19.56
C GLU A 274 -16.89 0.27 19.15
N ALA A 275 -18.20 0.49 19.16
CA ALA A 275 -19.18 -0.51 18.77
C ALA A 275 -19.05 -0.90 17.28
N THR A 276 -18.82 0.05 16.39
CA THR A 276 -18.62 -0.22 14.96
C THR A 276 -17.36 -1.03 14.71
N TYR A 277 -16.26 -0.77 15.41
CA TYR A 277 -15.04 -1.57 15.30
C TYR A 277 -15.27 -3.02 15.77
N ARG A 278 -15.90 -3.22 16.93
CA ARG A 278 -16.19 -4.58 17.43
C ARG A 278 -17.08 -5.37 16.46
N ASN A 279 -18.13 -4.75 15.94
CA ASN A 279 -18.99 -5.38 14.93
C ASN A 279 -18.22 -5.74 13.66
N LEU A 280 -17.25 -4.91 13.24
CA LEU A 280 -16.39 -5.23 12.10
C LEU A 280 -15.53 -6.46 12.38
N LEU A 281 -14.94 -6.59 13.57
CA LEU A 281 -14.15 -7.78 13.92
C LEU A 281 -14.99 -9.06 13.81
N ASP A 282 -16.22 -9.04 14.34
CA ASP A 282 -17.16 -10.17 14.23
C ASP A 282 -17.47 -10.51 12.77
N GLN A 283 -17.69 -9.50 11.91
CA GLN A 283 -17.94 -9.68 10.49
C GLN A 283 -16.75 -10.29 9.75
N LEU A 284 -15.53 -9.84 10.05
CA LEU A 284 -14.31 -10.36 9.43
C LEU A 284 -14.07 -11.82 9.82
N GLN A 285 -14.26 -12.18 11.10
CA GLN A 285 -14.18 -13.57 11.55
C GLN A 285 -15.26 -14.45 10.89
N ALA A 286 -16.49 -13.96 10.77
CA ALA A 286 -17.56 -14.66 10.05
C ALA A 286 -17.25 -14.84 8.56
N ALA A 287 -16.45 -13.95 7.97
CA ALA A 287 -15.93 -14.06 6.60
C ALA A 287 -14.67 -14.96 6.47
N GLY A 288 -14.28 -15.66 7.54
CA GLY A 288 -13.16 -16.61 7.56
C GLY A 288 -11.78 -15.94 7.62
N ILE A 289 -11.70 -14.69 8.06
CA ILE A 289 -10.44 -13.98 8.28
C ILE A 289 -9.95 -14.26 9.71
N GLU A 290 -8.71 -14.71 9.83
CA GLU A 290 -8.08 -14.94 11.13
C GLU A 290 -7.63 -13.59 11.72
N LEU A 291 -7.90 -13.39 13.01
CA LEU A 291 -7.48 -12.20 13.75
C LEU A 291 -6.49 -12.62 14.83
N LEU A 292 -5.31 -12.00 14.83
CA LEU A 292 -4.24 -12.28 15.78
C LEU A 292 -3.93 -11.02 16.59
N ASP A 293 -3.96 -11.11 17.93
CA ASP A 293 -3.57 -10.00 18.78
C ASP A 293 -2.07 -9.71 18.64
N ILE A 294 -1.73 -8.43 18.46
CA ILE A 294 -0.35 -7.93 18.48
C ILE A 294 -0.08 -7.13 19.76
N ASP A 295 1.16 -7.12 20.23
CA ASP A 295 1.60 -6.14 21.25
C ASP A 295 1.76 -4.76 20.58
N TYR A 296 0.80 -3.87 20.83
CA TYR A 296 0.79 -2.51 20.27
C TYR A 296 1.72 -1.55 21.00
N ALA A 297 2.20 -1.88 22.20
CA ALA A 297 3.01 -0.95 23.00
C ALA A 297 4.29 -0.45 22.29
N PRO A 298 5.05 -1.28 21.53
CA PRO A 298 6.18 -0.81 20.75
C PRO A 298 5.78 0.16 19.62
N PHE A 299 4.64 -0.08 18.97
CA PHE A 299 4.12 0.79 17.92
C PHE A 299 3.68 2.15 18.48
N ASP A 300 3.00 2.16 19.63
CA ASP A 300 2.66 3.40 20.36
C ASP A 300 3.91 4.17 20.80
N GLU A 301 4.95 3.49 21.27
CA GLU A 301 6.21 4.16 21.63
C GLU A 301 6.89 4.80 20.41
N VAL A 302 6.91 4.11 19.25
CA VAL A 302 7.40 4.69 17.99
C VAL A 302 6.55 5.89 17.57
N ALA A 303 5.22 5.80 17.70
CA ALA A 303 4.32 6.91 17.42
C ALA A 303 4.61 8.14 18.29
N ARG A 304 4.92 7.94 19.58
CA ARG A 304 5.32 9.03 20.50
C ARG A 304 6.67 9.63 20.16
N LEU A 305 7.65 8.84 19.70
CA LEU A 305 8.95 9.34 19.24
C LEU A 305 8.83 10.40 18.14
N LEU A 306 7.79 10.37 17.31
CA LEU A 306 7.60 11.37 16.25
C LEU A 306 7.41 12.80 16.80
N TYR A 307 6.66 12.94 17.90
CA TYR A 307 6.27 14.24 18.47
C TYR A 307 7.04 14.59 19.75
N GLU A 308 7.38 13.59 20.58
CA GLU A 308 8.23 13.76 21.77
C GLU A 308 9.72 13.79 21.40
N GLY A 309 10.06 13.26 20.23
CA GLY A 309 11.43 13.20 19.73
C GLY A 309 11.77 14.34 18.75
N PRO A 310 12.93 14.22 18.09
CA PRO A 310 13.56 15.34 17.40
C PRO A 310 13.06 15.56 15.95
N TRP A 311 12.15 14.74 15.43
CA TRP A 311 11.67 14.86 14.04
C TRP A 311 10.91 16.15 13.73
N VAL A 312 10.35 16.82 14.75
CA VAL A 312 9.77 18.16 14.59
C VAL A 312 10.78 19.18 14.05
N SER A 313 12.08 18.95 14.25
CA SER A 313 13.16 19.77 13.68
C SER A 313 13.16 19.80 12.16
N GLU A 314 12.64 18.77 11.47
CA GLU A 314 12.53 18.81 10.00
C GLU A 314 11.50 19.85 9.53
N ARG A 315 10.39 20.02 10.27
CA ARG A 315 9.41 21.08 9.99
C ARG A 315 10.02 22.46 10.21
N TYR A 316 10.83 22.57 11.26
CA TYR A 316 11.55 23.81 11.58
C TYR A 316 12.50 24.19 10.44
N ILE A 317 13.31 23.23 9.96
CA ILE A 317 14.20 23.44 8.80
C ILE A 317 13.42 23.88 7.56
N ALA A 318 12.29 23.22 7.26
CA ALA A 318 11.47 23.52 6.08
C ALA A 318 10.85 24.93 6.10
N THR A 319 10.72 25.54 7.28
CA THR A 319 10.06 26.84 7.47
C THR A 319 10.98 27.90 8.05
N LEU A 320 12.29 27.62 8.15
CA LEU A 320 13.26 28.43 8.86
C LEU A 320 13.27 29.91 8.43
N PRO A 321 13.31 30.26 7.12
CA PRO A 321 13.30 31.67 6.73
C PRO A 321 12.04 32.41 7.22
N LEU A 322 10.89 31.76 7.15
CA LEU A 322 9.62 32.36 7.57
C LEU A 322 9.52 32.52 9.09
N ILE A 323 10.05 31.55 9.85
CA ILE A 323 10.08 31.63 11.32
C ILE A 323 11.01 32.75 11.80
N GLU A 324 12.15 32.94 11.14
CA GLU A 324 13.12 33.98 11.52
C GLU A 324 12.62 35.39 11.13
N GLU A 325 12.02 35.54 9.95
CA GLU A 325 11.65 36.85 9.41
C GLU A 325 10.24 37.29 9.77
N GLN A 326 9.25 36.38 9.72
CA GLN A 326 7.82 36.71 9.84
C GLN A 326 7.01 35.64 10.62
N PRO A 327 7.39 35.29 11.86
CA PRO A 327 6.77 34.20 12.61
C PRO A 327 5.27 34.41 12.88
N GLN A 328 4.77 35.65 12.86
CA GLN A 328 3.34 35.94 13.05
C GLN A 328 2.46 35.56 11.85
N ALA A 329 3.05 35.30 10.67
CA ALA A 329 2.32 34.81 9.50
C ALA A 329 1.95 33.31 9.61
N ILE A 330 2.60 32.60 10.54
CA ILE A 330 2.35 31.18 10.80
C ILE A 330 1.17 31.07 11.77
N PHE A 331 0.22 30.20 11.44
CA PHE A 331 -0.96 29.89 12.24
C PHE A 331 -0.54 29.55 13.69
N PRO A 332 -1.13 30.16 14.74
CA PRO A 332 -0.54 30.13 16.08
C PRO A 332 -0.17 28.75 16.61
N VAL A 333 -1.09 27.77 16.53
CA VAL A 333 -0.83 26.38 16.97
C VAL A 333 0.28 25.72 16.14
N VAL A 334 0.33 25.98 14.84
CA VAL A 334 1.36 25.43 13.94
C VAL A 334 2.72 26.03 14.27
N ARG A 335 2.79 27.35 14.48
CA ARG A 335 4.00 28.06 14.90
C ARG A 335 4.57 27.48 16.19
N ASP A 336 3.72 27.29 17.20
CA ASP A 336 4.15 26.80 18.51
C ASP A 336 4.71 25.38 18.42
N ILE A 337 4.11 24.52 17.58
CA ILE A 337 4.63 23.17 17.29
C ILE A 337 5.98 23.25 16.58
N ILE A 338 6.08 24.00 15.48
CA ILE A 338 7.28 24.02 14.63
C ILE A 338 8.47 24.66 15.37
N THR A 339 8.25 25.73 16.12
CA THR A 339 9.30 26.42 16.89
C THR A 339 9.91 25.51 17.96
N ALA A 340 9.18 24.50 18.43
CA ALA A 340 9.75 23.51 19.35
C ALA A 340 10.91 22.70 18.72
N GLY A 341 10.99 22.62 17.39
CA GLY A 341 12.04 21.93 16.65
C GLY A 341 13.41 22.63 16.64
N GLU A 342 13.53 23.84 17.16
CA GLU A 342 14.84 24.48 17.38
C GLU A 342 15.63 23.82 18.53
N LYS A 343 14.92 23.26 19.51
CA LYS A 343 15.49 22.84 20.80
C LYS A 343 16.32 21.55 20.78
N PRO A 344 15.93 20.48 20.07
CA PRO A 344 16.63 19.20 20.18
C PRO A 344 18.08 19.28 19.70
N ALA A 345 19.00 18.74 20.48
CA ALA A 345 20.40 18.67 20.07
C ALA A 345 20.64 17.45 19.16
N ALA A 346 21.77 17.44 18.44
CA ALA A 346 22.17 16.29 17.63
C ALA A 346 22.24 14.98 18.45
N VAL A 347 22.61 15.05 19.73
CA VAL A 347 22.62 13.88 20.64
C VAL A 347 21.23 13.30 20.88
N ASP A 348 20.19 14.13 20.88
CA ASP A 348 18.80 13.69 21.06
C ASP A 348 18.30 12.98 19.79
N LEU A 349 18.70 13.49 18.61
CA LEU A 349 18.48 12.81 17.32
C LEU A 349 19.06 11.41 17.30
N PHE A 350 20.35 11.27 17.62
CA PHE A 350 20.98 9.94 17.60
C PHE A 350 20.39 8.99 18.65
N ARG A 351 20.05 9.47 19.86
CA ARG A 351 19.35 8.65 20.86
C ARG A 351 17.99 8.16 20.36
N ALA A 352 17.21 9.05 19.76
CA ALA A 352 15.90 8.70 19.21
C ALA A 352 16.02 7.70 18.05
N GLN A 353 17.04 7.84 17.19
CA GLN A 353 17.32 6.89 16.11
C GLN A 353 17.74 5.51 16.64
N TYR A 354 18.57 5.44 17.68
CA TYR A 354 18.93 4.16 18.31
C TYR A 354 17.69 3.49 18.91
N ARG A 355 16.86 4.25 19.62
CA ARG A 355 15.61 3.72 20.19
C ARG A 355 14.63 3.26 19.11
N LEU A 356 14.49 4.02 18.03
CA LEU A 356 13.69 3.64 16.88
C LEU A 356 14.19 2.33 16.26
N SER A 357 15.50 2.13 16.15
CA SER A 357 16.07 0.88 15.61
C SER A 357 15.70 -0.34 16.47
N GLU A 358 15.79 -0.22 17.80
CA GLU A 358 15.39 -1.28 18.73
C GLU A 358 13.89 -1.61 18.63
N LEU A 359 13.04 -0.58 18.61
CA LEU A 359 11.59 -0.75 18.50
C LEU A 359 11.20 -1.30 17.13
N SER A 360 11.83 -0.83 16.06
CA SER A 360 11.56 -1.26 14.70
C SER A 360 11.77 -2.76 14.54
N LYS A 361 12.83 -3.33 15.12
CA LYS A 361 13.04 -4.78 15.13
C LYS A 361 11.85 -5.52 15.75
N ARG A 362 11.40 -5.11 16.94
CA ARG A 362 10.26 -5.73 17.64
C ARG A 362 8.95 -5.61 16.87
N CYS A 363 8.71 -4.47 16.24
CA CYS A 363 7.52 -4.26 15.42
C CYS A 363 7.54 -5.16 14.17
N HIS A 364 8.67 -5.24 13.46
CA HIS A 364 8.80 -6.06 12.26
C HIS A 364 8.71 -7.57 12.57
N GLU A 365 9.25 -8.03 13.70
CA GLU A 365 9.09 -9.42 14.14
C GLU A 365 7.62 -9.82 14.29
N GLN A 366 6.77 -8.92 14.80
CA GLN A 366 5.32 -9.14 14.90
C GLN A 366 4.63 -9.10 13.53
N LEU A 367 5.10 -8.26 12.60
CA LEU A 367 4.55 -8.18 11.24
C LEU A 367 4.84 -9.45 10.42
N CYS A 368 5.85 -10.24 10.77
CA CYS A 368 6.17 -11.49 10.05
C CYS A 368 5.12 -12.60 10.21
N SER A 369 4.27 -12.55 11.24
CA SER A 369 3.25 -13.58 11.49
C SER A 369 1.85 -13.21 10.98
N ILE A 370 1.71 -12.07 10.31
CA ILE A 370 0.44 -11.54 9.84
C ILE A 370 0.58 -11.01 8.42
N ASP A 371 -0.53 -10.90 7.69
CA ASP A 371 -0.52 -10.38 6.31
C ASP A 371 -0.64 -8.86 6.28
N ALA A 372 -1.33 -8.29 7.27
CA ALA A 372 -1.39 -6.86 7.50
C ALA A 372 -1.76 -6.58 8.97
N LEU A 373 -1.21 -5.49 9.52
CA LEU A 373 -1.70 -4.91 10.77
C LEU A 373 -2.94 -4.06 10.46
N MET A 374 -4.07 -4.37 11.10
CA MET A 374 -5.32 -3.62 11.00
C MET A 374 -5.57 -2.82 12.28
N THR A 375 -5.74 -1.51 12.13
CA THR A 375 -6.05 -0.59 13.23
C THR A 375 -7.30 0.23 12.89
N PRO A 376 -8.08 0.71 13.87
CA PRO A 376 -9.00 1.82 13.61
C PRO A 376 -8.20 2.99 13.02
N THR A 377 -8.69 3.65 11.96
CA THR A 377 -7.93 4.78 11.37
C THR A 377 -7.80 5.94 12.36
N ALA A 378 -8.86 6.19 13.13
CA ALA A 378 -8.88 7.12 14.25
C ALA A 378 -9.81 6.59 15.34
N GLY A 379 -9.49 6.88 16.61
CA GLY A 379 -10.35 6.46 17.74
C GLY A 379 -11.63 7.28 17.88
N THR A 380 -11.69 8.47 17.28
CA THR A 380 -12.85 9.36 17.36
C THR A 380 -12.83 10.39 16.22
N VAL A 381 -13.92 11.14 16.08
CA VAL A 381 -14.06 12.35 15.27
C VAL A 381 -14.59 13.48 16.17
N PHE A 382 -14.17 14.72 15.94
CA PHE A 382 -14.57 15.88 16.74
C PHE A 382 -15.40 16.86 15.91
N THR A 383 -16.26 17.63 16.59
CA THR A 383 -16.74 18.88 16.00
C THR A 383 -15.58 19.86 15.85
N ILE A 384 -15.70 20.82 14.93
CA ILE A 384 -14.72 21.90 14.78
C ILE A 384 -14.58 22.67 16.11
N GLU A 385 -15.69 22.92 16.81
CA GLU A 385 -15.69 23.57 18.12
C GLU A 385 -14.88 22.78 19.17
N GLN A 386 -15.12 21.47 19.29
CA GLN A 386 -14.36 20.62 20.20
C GLN A 386 -12.87 20.65 19.86
N MET A 387 -12.51 20.48 18.59
CA MET A 387 -11.11 20.54 18.14
C MET A 387 -10.45 21.86 18.52
N LEU A 388 -11.13 23.00 18.34
CA LEU A 388 -10.57 24.31 18.67
C LEU A 388 -10.43 24.57 20.18
N SER A 389 -11.21 23.87 21.02
CA SER A 389 -11.13 24.01 22.48
C SER A 389 -9.85 23.40 23.07
N GLU A 390 -9.36 22.28 22.50
CA GLU A 390 -8.18 21.54 22.94
C GLU A 390 -7.33 21.09 21.72
N PRO A 391 -6.78 22.05 20.94
CA PRO A 391 -6.30 21.80 19.57
C PRO A 391 -5.04 20.96 19.45
N VAL A 392 -4.24 20.87 20.52
CA VAL A 392 -3.06 20.00 20.56
C VAL A 392 -3.46 18.60 21.01
N ARG A 393 -4.20 18.50 22.13
CA ARG A 393 -4.63 17.23 22.71
C ARG A 393 -5.47 16.42 21.73
N HIS A 394 -6.54 17.00 21.19
CA HIS A 394 -7.44 16.28 20.29
C HIS A 394 -6.74 15.86 18.99
N ASN A 395 -5.81 16.68 18.49
CA ASN A 395 -4.99 16.27 17.36
C ASN A 395 -4.10 15.04 17.68
N SER A 396 -3.52 14.98 18.88
CA SER A 396 -2.74 13.81 19.31
C SER A 396 -3.61 12.56 19.47
N GLU A 397 -4.85 12.70 19.94
CA GLU A 397 -5.82 11.59 20.04
C GLU A 397 -6.14 10.99 18.65
N LEU A 398 -6.22 11.82 17.60
CA LEU A 398 -6.38 11.34 16.22
C LEU A 398 -5.17 10.51 15.74
N GLY A 399 -3.95 10.86 16.18
CA GLY A 399 -2.69 10.24 15.78
C GLY A 399 -2.38 8.87 16.38
N TYR A 400 -3.14 8.44 17.39
CA TYR A 400 -2.82 7.28 18.22
C TYR A 400 -2.46 6.04 17.40
N TYR A 401 -3.25 5.72 16.37
CA TYR A 401 -3.12 4.46 15.60
C TYR A 401 -2.17 4.49 14.40
N MET A 402 -1.50 5.61 14.10
CA MET A 402 -0.95 5.79 12.74
C MET A 402 0.40 6.52 12.63
N ASN A 403 0.83 7.23 13.67
CA ASN A 403 2.07 8.02 13.65
C ASN A 403 3.33 7.17 13.45
N PHE A 404 3.27 5.85 13.72
CA PHE A 404 4.42 4.95 13.63
C PHE A 404 4.77 4.53 12.18
N VAL A 405 3.81 4.61 11.25
CA VAL A 405 3.89 3.91 9.95
C VAL A 405 5.13 4.31 9.14
N ASN A 406 5.40 5.62 8.98
CA ASN A 406 6.55 6.06 8.18
C ASN A 406 7.89 5.89 8.92
N LEU A 407 7.89 5.99 10.25
CA LEU A 407 9.08 5.72 11.07
C LEU A 407 9.51 4.25 10.97
N LEU A 408 8.55 3.34 10.80
CA LEU A 408 8.77 1.92 10.58
C LEU A 408 8.93 1.54 9.10
N ASP A 409 8.96 2.51 8.17
CA ASP A 409 9.06 2.26 6.73
C ASP A 409 7.95 1.34 6.18
N LEU A 410 6.72 1.50 6.66
CA LEU A 410 5.56 0.71 6.23
C LEU A 410 4.78 1.38 5.10
N ALA A 411 4.11 0.58 4.27
CA ALA A 411 3.02 1.00 3.39
C ALA A 411 1.70 0.95 4.16
N ALA A 412 0.72 1.78 3.80
CA ALA A 412 -0.59 1.76 4.45
C ALA A 412 -1.75 2.12 3.52
N VAL A 413 -2.92 1.53 3.80
CA VAL A 413 -4.18 1.84 3.11
C VAL A 413 -5.27 2.05 4.16
N ALA A 414 -5.80 3.28 4.24
CA ALA A 414 -7.05 3.54 4.92
C ALA A 414 -8.21 3.14 4.00
N VAL A 415 -9.16 2.36 4.51
CA VAL A 415 -10.27 1.81 3.74
C VAL A 415 -11.58 1.96 4.51
N PRO A 416 -12.68 2.39 3.85
CA PRO A 416 -13.98 2.46 4.50
C PRO A 416 -14.56 1.06 4.67
N THR A 417 -15.11 0.78 5.84
CA THR A 417 -15.60 -0.57 6.18
C THR A 417 -17.00 -0.57 6.79
N ALA A 418 -17.48 0.56 7.29
CA ALA A 418 -18.83 0.64 7.86
C ALA A 418 -19.36 2.07 7.91
N MET A 419 -20.68 2.19 7.99
CA MET A 419 -21.35 3.39 8.50
C MET A 419 -21.74 3.15 9.96
N THR A 420 -21.46 4.11 10.83
CA THR A 420 -21.91 4.07 12.22
C THR A 420 -23.44 4.17 12.29
N ALA A 421 -24.02 3.86 13.46
CA ALA A 421 -25.46 4.03 13.69
C ALA A 421 -25.95 5.48 13.53
N GLN A 422 -25.05 6.46 13.57
CA GLN A 422 -25.34 7.88 13.35
C GLN A 422 -25.22 8.30 11.88
N GLY A 423 -24.87 7.38 10.96
CA GLY A 423 -24.67 7.71 9.55
C GLY A 423 -23.34 8.39 9.23
N LEU A 424 -22.38 8.39 10.16
CA LEU A 424 -21.00 8.81 9.91
C LEU A 424 -20.15 7.62 9.44
N PRO A 425 -19.17 7.82 8.55
CA PRO A 425 -18.30 6.75 8.10
C PRO A 425 -17.32 6.31 9.20
N PHE A 426 -16.93 5.04 9.10
CA PHE A 426 -15.88 4.42 9.90
C PHE A 426 -14.99 3.59 8.98
N GLY A 427 -13.67 3.74 9.15
CA GLY A 427 -12.68 3.03 8.35
C GLY A 427 -11.52 2.52 9.20
N VAL A 428 -10.87 1.48 8.71
CA VAL A 428 -9.65 0.91 9.28
C VAL A 428 -8.46 1.27 8.39
N THR A 429 -7.27 1.30 8.99
CA THR A 429 -6.02 1.39 8.25
C THR A 429 -5.31 0.05 8.33
N LEU A 430 -5.02 -0.50 7.16
CA LEU A 430 -4.13 -1.64 6.99
C LEU A 430 -2.69 -1.14 6.79
N SER A 431 -1.72 -1.76 7.46
CA SER A 431 -0.29 -1.46 7.29
C SER A 431 0.51 -2.75 7.11
N ALA A 432 1.48 -2.71 6.21
CA ALA A 432 2.40 -3.82 5.94
C ALA A 432 3.78 -3.29 5.51
N ALA A 433 4.74 -4.19 5.32
CA ALA A 433 6.12 -3.84 5.00
C ALA A 433 6.24 -2.95 3.74
N ALA A 434 7.34 -2.19 3.62
CA ALA A 434 7.67 -1.48 2.39
C ALA A 434 7.58 -2.41 1.16
N PHE A 435 7.07 -1.86 0.07
CA PHE A 435 6.86 -2.52 -1.22
C PHE A 435 5.86 -3.67 -1.20
N SER A 436 4.91 -3.64 -0.26
CA SER A 436 3.72 -4.51 -0.29
C SER A 436 2.46 -3.75 -0.73
N ASP A 437 2.60 -2.55 -1.32
CA ASP A 437 1.51 -1.61 -1.60
C ASP A 437 0.35 -2.26 -2.37
N ARG A 438 0.66 -2.98 -3.44
CA ARG A 438 -0.33 -3.60 -4.34
C ARG A 438 -1.06 -4.76 -3.68
N HIS A 439 -0.31 -5.58 -2.94
CA HIS A 439 -0.88 -6.66 -2.16
C HIS A 439 -1.76 -6.15 -1.02
N LEU A 440 -1.28 -5.14 -0.29
CA LEU A 440 -2.02 -4.48 0.78
C LEU A 440 -3.31 -3.83 0.26
N LEU A 441 -3.26 -3.22 -0.92
CA LEU A 441 -4.43 -2.64 -1.58
C LEU A 441 -5.42 -3.71 -2.05
N ALA A 442 -4.96 -4.90 -2.45
CA ALA A 442 -5.83 -6.05 -2.75
C ALA A 442 -6.52 -6.58 -1.48
N ILE A 443 -5.83 -6.65 -0.35
CA ILE A 443 -6.42 -6.95 0.96
C ILE A 443 -7.44 -5.88 1.34
N ALA A 444 -7.09 -4.59 1.17
CA ALA A 444 -8.00 -3.48 1.43
C ALA A 444 -9.27 -3.59 0.57
N ASN A 445 -9.15 -3.94 -0.71
CA ASN A 445 -10.30 -4.13 -1.60
C ASN A 445 -11.22 -5.24 -1.07
N ARG A 446 -10.67 -6.37 -0.60
CA ARG A 446 -11.47 -7.43 0.05
C ARG A 446 -12.23 -6.91 1.28
N LEU A 447 -11.59 -6.12 2.14
CA LEU A 447 -12.26 -5.51 3.29
C LEU A 447 -13.33 -4.49 2.88
N GLN A 448 -13.05 -3.69 1.85
CA GLN A 448 -14.00 -2.73 1.29
C GLN A 448 -15.27 -3.43 0.79
N GLN A 449 -15.12 -4.59 0.13
CA GLN A 449 -16.23 -5.40 -0.36
C GLN A 449 -17.03 -6.06 0.78
N ILE A 450 -16.38 -6.46 1.88
CA ILE A 450 -17.08 -6.96 3.08
C ILE A 450 -17.90 -5.84 3.73
N GLY A 451 -17.31 -4.64 3.86
CA GLY A 451 -17.98 -3.48 4.43
C GLY A 451 -19.09 -2.90 3.55
N ASN A 452 -18.90 -2.95 2.23
CA ASN A 452 -19.84 -2.55 1.19
C ASN A 452 -20.53 -1.18 1.43
N THR A 453 -19.74 -0.19 1.83
CA THR A 453 -20.23 1.18 2.04
C THR A 453 -20.50 1.87 0.70
N PRO A 454 -21.42 2.85 0.62
CA PRO A 454 -21.56 3.71 -0.56
C PRO A 454 -20.26 4.45 -0.90
N LEU A 455 -20.14 4.94 -2.14
CA LEU A 455 -18.97 5.71 -2.58
C LEU A 455 -19.00 7.15 -2.02
N GLY A 456 -17.95 7.53 -1.29
CA GLY A 456 -17.79 8.89 -0.75
C GLY A 456 -18.98 9.34 0.11
N ALA A 457 -19.38 10.60 0.00
CA ALA A 457 -20.62 11.13 0.59
C ALA A 457 -21.86 10.90 -0.32
N GLY A 458 -21.67 10.22 -1.46
CA GLY A 458 -22.73 9.89 -2.39
C GLY A 458 -23.59 8.72 -1.93
N LYS A 459 -24.51 8.31 -2.80
CA LYS A 459 -25.37 7.12 -2.62
C LYS A 459 -25.09 6.01 -3.64
N SER A 460 -24.07 6.19 -4.47
CA SER A 460 -23.68 5.20 -5.48
C SER A 460 -23.13 3.96 -4.77
N PRO A 461 -23.53 2.74 -5.20
CA PRO A 461 -23.01 1.51 -4.62
C PRO A 461 -21.53 1.32 -4.98
N LEU A 462 -20.79 0.60 -4.12
CA LEU A 462 -19.46 0.11 -4.45
C LEU A 462 -19.56 -0.87 -5.63
N PRO A 463 -18.73 -0.72 -6.69
CA PRO A 463 -18.72 -1.68 -7.79
C PRO A 463 -18.22 -3.07 -7.31
N PRO A 464 -18.73 -4.16 -7.90
CA PRO A 464 -18.23 -5.49 -7.61
C PRO A 464 -16.82 -5.69 -8.17
N LEU A 465 -16.09 -6.65 -7.59
CA LEU A 465 -14.76 -7.04 -8.06
C LEU A 465 -14.80 -7.47 -9.53
N SER A 466 -13.92 -6.88 -10.34
CA SER A 466 -13.77 -7.20 -11.77
C SER A 466 -12.34 -7.59 -12.16
N ASN A 467 -11.40 -7.54 -11.21
CA ASN A 467 -9.98 -7.75 -11.44
C ASN A 467 -9.62 -9.23 -11.45
N ASN A 468 -8.53 -9.55 -12.16
CA ASN A 468 -7.96 -10.88 -12.16
C ASN A 468 -7.60 -11.33 -10.73
N PRO A 469 -7.76 -12.62 -10.40
CA PRO A 469 -7.27 -13.16 -9.14
C PRO A 469 -5.76 -12.94 -9.00
N VAL A 470 -5.35 -12.53 -7.80
CA VAL A 470 -3.93 -12.46 -7.40
C VAL A 470 -3.71 -13.34 -6.19
N SER A 471 -2.52 -13.92 -6.14
CA SER A 471 -2.04 -14.73 -5.01
C SER A 471 -0.76 -14.13 -4.49
N ARG A 472 -0.33 -14.60 -3.31
CA ARG A 472 0.98 -14.27 -2.75
C ARG A 472 2.11 -14.62 -3.74
N ASN A 473 3.06 -13.71 -3.92
CA ASN A 473 4.23 -13.87 -4.80
C ASN A 473 5.56 -13.93 -4.03
N ASP A 474 5.54 -13.73 -2.72
CA ASP A 474 6.69 -13.81 -1.82
C ASP A 474 7.14 -15.26 -1.57
N TRP A 475 6.26 -16.23 -1.83
CA TRP A 475 6.53 -17.66 -1.74
C TRP A 475 6.23 -18.40 -3.04
N MET A 476 7.01 -19.45 -3.30
CA MET A 476 6.81 -20.37 -4.41
C MET A 476 6.76 -21.80 -3.89
N GLU A 477 5.68 -22.52 -4.24
CA GLU A 477 5.58 -23.95 -3.99
C GLU A 477 6.51 -24.76 -4.92
N LEU A 478 7.19 -25.73 -4.35
CA LEU A 478 8.18 -26.62 -4.97
C LEU A 478 7.87 -28.08 -4.59
N VAL A 479 7.73 -28.93 -5.60
CA VAL A 479 7.58 -30.38 -5.45
C VAL A 479 8.96 -31.03 -5.43
N VAL A 480 9.25 -31.75 -4.36
CA VAL A 480 10.47 -32.56 -4.21
C VAL A 480 10.10 -34.03 -4.04
N CYS A 481 10.85 -34.91 -4.72
CA CYS A 481 10.55 -36.33 -4.80
C CYS A 481 11.73 -37.22 -4.36
N GLY A 482 12.79 -36.63 -3.82
CA GLY A 482 14.08 -37.31 -3.65
C GLY A 482 14.92 -36.80 -2.50
N ALA A 483 16.20 -36.55 -2.77
CA ALA A 483 17.19 -36.20 -1.77
C ALA A 483 16.89 -34.91 -0.98
N HIS A 484 15.96 -34.08 -1.45
CA HIS A 484 15.50 -32.85 -0.78
C HIS A 484 14.30 -33.04 0.14
N MET A 485 13.65 -34.21 0.16
CA MET A 485 12.51 -34.48 1.06
C MET A 485 12.91 -34.44 2.55
N GLN A 486 11.95 -34.33 3.47
CA GLN A 486 12.19 -34.36 4.92
C GLN A 486 13.05 -35.57 5.31
N ASN A 487 14.07 -35.30 6.14
CA ASN A 487 15.05 -36.26 6.62
C ASN A 487 15.95 -36.89 5.53
N MET A 488 16.04 -36.27 4.34
CA MET A 488 16.96 -36.69 3.28
C MET A 488 18.23 -35.83 3.20
N PRO A 489 19.33 -36.34 2.60
CA PRO A 489 20.66 -35.71 2.70
C PRO A 489 20.76 -34.27 2.19
N LEU A 490 19.93 -33.86 1.24
CA LEU A 490 19.92 -32.50 0.65
C LEU A 490 18.77 -31.62 1.17
N ASN A 491 18.00 -32.07 2.16
CA ASN A 491 16.92 -31.26 2.74
C ASN A 491 17.42 -29.94 3.32
N HIS A 492 18.66 -29.92 3.83
CA HIS A 492 19.31 -28.69 4.31
C HIS A 492 19.30 -27.57 3.26
N GLN A 493 19.38 -27.90 1.96
CA GLN A 493 19.34 -26.90 0.88
C GLN A 493 17.97 -26.18 0.77
N LEU A 494 16.89 -26.80 1.24
CA LEU A 494 15.59 -26.17 1.39
C LEU A 494 15.55 -25.35 2.69
N THR A 495 15.88 -25.96 3.83
CA THR A 495 15.69 -25.33 5.14
C THR A 495 16.65 -24.15 5.39
N GLU A 496 17.88 -24.19 4.87
CA GLU A 496 18.83 -23.06 4.95
C GLU A 496 18.36 -21.83 4.16
N ARG A 497 17.45 -22.02 3.19
CA ARG A 497 16.79 -20.95 2.43
C ARG A 497 15.44 -20.55 3.04
N GLY A 498 15.13 -21.03 4.24
CA GLY A 498 13.86 -20.76 4.92
C GLY A 498 12.65 -21.40 4.24
N ALA A 499 12.84 -22.45 3.44
CA ALA A 499 11.70 -23.18 2.88
C ALA A 499 10.97 -23.96 3.98
N GLU A 500 9.65 -24.02 3.87
CA GLU A 500 8.76 -24.66 4.83
C GLU A 500 8.01 -25.82 4.19
N PHE A 501 7.84 -26.90 4.95
CA PHE A 501 7.05 -28.04 4.53
C PHE A 501 5.57 -27.68 4.48
N VAL A 502 4.89 -27.97 3.36
CA VAL A 502 3.45 -27.73 3.18
C VAL A 502 2.67 -29.02 3.38
N GLN A 503 3.02 -30.07 2.63
CA GLN A 503 2.33 -31.36 2.69
C GLN A 503 3.12 -32.49 2.04
N GLN A 504 2.78 -33.72 2.42
CA GLN A 504 3.16 -34.95 1.70
C GLN A 504 1.97 -35.40 0.85
N THR A 505 2.21 -35.74 -0.41
CA THR A 505 1.16 -36.12 -1.38
C THR A 505 1.75 -37.02 -2.48
N GLN A 506 1.03 -37.18 -3.59
CA GLN A 506 1.48 -37.90 -4.77
C GLN A 506 1.34 -37.05 -6.03
N THR A 507 2.17 -37.36 -7.03
CA THR A 507 1.93 -36.91 -8.41
C THR A 507 0.64 -37.53 -8.96
N ALA A 508 0.10 -36.97 -10.05
CA ALA A 508 -0.82 -37.72 -10.90
C ALA A 508 -0.17 -39.03 -11.38
N ALA A 509 -0.97 -40.02 -11.78
CA ALA A 509 -0.49 -41.31 -12.29
C ALA A 509 0.05 -41.21 -13.74
N ALA A 510 1.00 -40.30 -13.94
CA ALA A 510 1.52 -39.91 -15.25
C ALA A 510 3.05 -39.69 -15.21
N TYR A 511 3.75 -40.30 -14.26
CA TYR A 511 5.20 -40.15 -14.12
C TYR A 511 5.91 -41.49 -13.97
N GLN A 512 7.01 -41.63 -14.71
CA GLN A 512 8.01 -42.66 -14.46
C GLN A 512 9.07 -42.12 -13.50
N PHE A 513 9.64 -43.03 -12.71
CA PHE A 513 10.55 -42.68 -11.63
C PHE A 513 11.81 -43.53 -11.72
N PHE A 514 12.97 -42.90 -11.73
CA PHE A 514 14.26 -43.56 -11.96
C PHE A 514 15.24 -43.25 -10.83
N ALA A 515 15.99 -44.23 -10.36
CA ALA A 515 17.15 -44.02 -9.50
C ALA A 515 18.40 -43.80 -10.36
N LEU A 516 18.99 -42.61 -10.34
CA LEU A 516 20.17 -42.30 -11.15
C LEU A 516 21.39 -43.10 -10.65
N THR A 517 22.09 -43.75 -11.58
CA THR A 517 23.23 -44.62 -11.27
C THR A 517 24.57 -43.88 -11.15
N ASP A 518 24.65 -42.65 -11.67
CA ASP A 518 25.89 -41.88 -11.72
C ASP A 518 26.01 -40.88 -10.56
N THR A 519 26.88 -41.18 -9.60
CA THR A 519 27.29 -40.25 -8.54
C THR A 519 28.48 -39.39 -9.01
N GLY A 520 28.37 -38.80 -10.19
CA GLY A 520 29.20 -37.69 -10.69
C GLY A 520 30.63 -38.02 -11.13
N SER A 521 30.88 -38.13 -12.43
CA SER A 521 31.70 -37.16 -13.18
C SER A 521 31.78 -37.54 -14.67
N SER A 522 31.36 -36.64 -15.57
CA SER A 522 32.21 -36.37 -16.73
C SER A 522 33.00 -35.10 -16.41
N ALA A 523 34.23 -35.31 -15.93
CA ALA A 523 35.15 -34.24 -15.63
C ALA A 523 35.68 -33.65 -16.94
N THR A 524 35.10 -32.54 -17.40
CA THR A 524 35.77 -31.57 -18.28
C THR A 524 35.50 -30.13 -17.86
N SER A 525 35.64 -29.80 -16.57
CA SER A 525 36.08 -28.45 -16.18
C SER A 525 36.64 -28.45 -14.76
N SER A 526 37.87 -27.97 -14.64
CA SER A 526 38.50 -27.69 -13.36
C SER A 526 37.92 -26.41 -12.76
N SER A 527 37.17 -26.51 -11.66
CA SER A 527 37.41 -25.68 -10.46
C SER A 527 36.36 -25.95 -9.38
N ALA A 528 36.87 -26.43 -8.24
CA ALA A 528 36.42 -26.18 -6.87
C ALA A 528 34.90 -26.14 -6.56
N ILE A 529 34.27 -27.32 -6.40
CA ILE A 529 33.34 -27.61 -5.28
C ILE A 529 33.50 -29.11 -4.91
N SER A 530 34.34 -29.41 -3.93
CA SER A 530 34.50 -30.76 -3.37
C SER A 530 33.60 -30.95 -2.15
N SER A 531 32.54 -31.77 -2.30
CA SER A 531 31.97 -32.66 -1.24
C SER A 531 30.59 -33.26 -1.61
N ALA A 532 29.92 -32.84 -2.70
CA ALA A 532 28.56 -33.27 -3.01
C ALA A 532 28.42 -34.58 -3.84
N SER A 533 29.52 -35.30 -4.13
CA SER A 533 29.53 -36.36 -5.17
C SER A 533 29.15 -37.78 -4.69
N SER A 534 28.35 -37.95 -3.64
CA SER A 534 27.95 -39.29 -3.17
C SER A 534 26.46 -39.47 -2.88
N VAL A 535 25.63 -38.46 -3.12
CA VAL A 535 24.18 -38.55 -2.83
C VAL A 535 23.44 -39.11 -4.04
N GLN A 536 22.84 -40.30 -3.89
CA GLN A 536 21.91 -40.85 -4.87
C GLN A 536 20.67 -39.96 -4.98
N ARG A 537 20.19 -39.79 -6.22
CA ARG A 537 19.08 -38.89 -6.54
C ARG A 537 18.11 -39.58 -7.50
N PRO A 538 16.80 -39.38 -7.33
CA PRO A 538 15.84 -39.83 -8.32
C PRO A 538 15.67 -38.84 -9.46
N ALA A 539 15.13 -39.34 -10.57
CA ALA A 539 14.68 -38.58 -11.72
C ALA A 539 13.18 -38.86 -11.95
N LEU A 540 12.40 -37.78 -12.04
CA LEU A 540 10.96 -37.83 -12.31
C LEU A 540 10.71 -37.39 -13.75
N ILE A 541 10.06 -38.25 -14.55
CA ILE A 541 9.82 -38.01 -15.98
C ILE A 541 8.34 -38.23 -16.28
N ARG A 542 7.68 -37.26 -16.93
CA ARG A 542 6.27 -37.40 -17.30
C ARG A 542 6.09 -38.40 -18.44
N ASN A 543 5.22 -39.38 -18.25
CA ASN A 543 4.76 -40.32 -19.27
C ASN A 543 3.32 -40.73 -18.95
N GLU A 544 2.37 -40.30 -19.79
CA GLU A 544 0.93 -40.55 -19.58
C GLU A 544 0.50 -41.97 -19.95
N GLN A 545 1.33 -42.70 -20.70
CA GLN A 545 1.01 -44.05 -21.18
C GLN A 545 1.46 -45.14 -20.20
N SER A 546 2.58 -44.91 -19.51
CA SER A 546 3.21 -45.88 -18.61
C SER A 546 3.67 -45.25 -17.30
N GLY A 547 2.93 -44.25 -16.81
CA GLY A 547 3.22 -43.55 -15.56
C GLY A 547 2.60 -44.22 -14.32
N ALA A 548 3.19 -43.93 -13.18
CA ALA A 548 2.67 -44.25 -11.85
C ALA A 548 2.49 -42.96 -11.03
N ALA A 549 1.75 -43.07 -9.92
CA ALA A 549 1.68 -42.01 -8.91
C ALA A 549 2.89 -42.14 -7.99
N ILE A 550 3.68 -41.07 -7.87
CA ILE A 550 4.93 -41.06 -7.11
C ILE A 550 4.75 -40.20 -5.86
N GLU A 551 5.18 -40.70 -4.70
CA GLU A 551 5.24 -39.94 -3.45
C GLU A 551 6.14 -38.73 -3.60
N VAL A 552 5.62 -37.57 -3.21
CA VAL A 552 6.31 -36.29 -3.23
C VAL A 552 5.98 -35.48 -1.99
N GLU A 553 6.81 -34.49 -1.72
CA GLU A 553 6.53 -33.44 -0.76
C GLU A 553 6.39 -32.10 -1.49
N VAL A 554 5.43 -31.29 -1.05
CA VAL A 554 5.33 -29.89 -1.44
C VAL A 554 5.95 -29.06 -0.33
N TRP A 555 6.92 -28.24 -0.70
CA TRP A 555 7.54 -27.23 0.14
C TRP A 555 7.21 -25.85 -0.42
N ARG A 556 7.20 -24.81 0.41
CA ARG A 556 7.16 -23.42 -0.05
C ARG A 556 8.50 -22.77 0.27
N MET A 557 9.09 -22.07 -0.69
CA MET A 557 10.37 -21.36 -0.52
C MET A 557 10.16 -19.86 -0.79
N PRO A 558 10.86 -18.95 -0.09
CA PRO A 558 10.82 -17.54 -0.46
C PRO A 558 11.23 -17.36 -1.92
N SER A 559 10.42 -16.68 -2.72
CA SER A 559 10.61 -16.57 -4.18
C SER A 559 11.99 -16.01 -4.55
N ARG A 560 12.55 -15.13 -3.71
CA ARG A 560 13.90 -14.57 -3.85
C ARG A 560 15.03 -15.61 -3.79
N GLU A 561 14.80 -16.76 -3.15
CA GLU A 561 15.80 -17.82 -2.98
C GLU A 561 15.76 -18.87 -4.10
N ILE A 562 14.75 -18.83 -4.98
CA ILE A 562 14.58 -19.84 -6.03
C ILE A 562 15.78 -19.90 -6.98
N GLY A 563 16.36 -18.76 -7.35
CA GLY A 563 17.54 -18.73 -8.22
C GLY A 563 18.76 -19.39 -7.56
N SER A 564 18.97 -19.16 -6.26
CA SER A 564 20.07 -19.76 -5.51
C SER A 564 19.86 -21.26 -5.29
N PHE A 565 18.60 -21.70 -5.19
CA PHE A 565 18.24 -23.13 -5.12
C PHE A 565 18.45 -23.84 -6.46
N LEU A 566 17.93 -23.26 -7.56
CA LEU A 566 18.06 -23.80 -8.92
C LEU A 566 19.53 -23.95 -9.33
N SER A 567 20.39 -23.00 -8.97
CA SER A 567 21.84 -23.06 -9.25
C SER A 567 22.54 -24.26 -8.60
N GLY A 568 21.96 -24.84 -7.54
CA GLY A 568 22.47 -26.03 -6.86
C GLY A 568 22.02 -27.36 -7.49
N ILE A 569 21.13 -27.32 -8.48
CA ILE A 569 20.58 -28.52 -9.13
C ILE A 569 21.51 -28.94 -10.27
N ALA A 570 22.14 -30.12 -10.13
CA ALA A 570 23.05 -30.65 -11.14
C ALA A 570 22.30 -31.44 -12.24
N PRO A 571 22.81 -31.45 -13.48
CA PRO A 571 22.30 -32.32 -14.53
C PRO A 571 22.27 -33.80 -14.11
N PRO A 572 21.31 -34.60 -14.60
CA PRO A 572 20.26 -34.25 -15.58
C PRO A 572 18.97 -33.68 -14.94
N LEU A 573 19.03 -33.22 -13.69
CA LEU A 573 17.86 -32.71 -12.98
C LEU A 573 17.61 -31.23 -13.30
N GLY A 574 16.36 -30.82 -13.19
CA GLY A 574 15.94 -29.43 -13.31
C GLY A 574 14.59 -29.18 -12.64
N LEU A 575 14.13 -27.93 -12.68
CA LEU A 575 12.78 -27.57 -12.23
C LEU A 575 11.86 -27.37 -13.43
N GLY A 576 10.70 -28.01 -13.38
CA GLY A 576 9.63 -27.90 -14.38
C GLY A 576 8.27 -27.81 -13.70
N LYS A 577 7.22 -28.24 -14.39
CA LYS A 577 5.87 -28.33 -13.81
C LYS A 577 5.51 -29.79 -13.56
N VAL A 578 5.09 -30.09 -12.34
CA VAL A 578 4.65 -31.40 -11.88
C VAL A 578 3.18 -31.30 -11.50
N GLN A 579 2.39 -32.20 -12.09
CA GLN A 579 0.97 -32.36 -11.81
C GLN A 579 0.80 -33.27 -10.59
N LEU A 580 0.15 -32.77 -9.55
CA LEU A 580 -0.21 -33.50 -8.35
C LEU A 580 -1.51 -34.30 -8.56
N THR A 581 -1.78 -35.24 -7.65
CA THR A 581 -3.00 -36.07 -7.68
C THR A 581 -4.31 -35.26 -7.57
N ASP A 582 -4.24 -34.05 -7.01
CA ASP A 582 -5.34 -33.08 -6.93
C ASP A 582 -5.48 -32.19 -8.19
N ASN A 583 -4.76 -32.52 -9.27
CA ASN A 583 -4.68 -31.79 -10.54
C ASN A 583 -3.97 -30.43 -10.49
N ARG A 584 -3.42 -29.99 -9.35
CA ARG A 584 -2.60 -28.78 -9.32
C ARG A 584 -1.29 -28.99 -10.08
N TRP A 585 -0.85 -27.94 -10.76
CA TRP A 585 0.44 -27.89 -11.45
C TRP A 585 1.42 -27.01 -10.69
N VAL A 586 2.31 -27.65 -9.95
CA VAL A 586 3.27 -27.00 -9.06
C VAL A 586 4.65 -27.07 -9.69
N CYS A 587 5.52 -26.10 -9.42
CA CYS A 587 6.91 -26.22 -9.86
C CYS A 587 7.59 -27.37 -9.12
N GLY A 588 8.46 -28.14 -9.76
CA GLY A 588 9.06 -29.29 -9.08
C GLY A 588 10.20 -29.94 -9.86
N PHE A 589 10.89 -30.86 -9.18
CA PHE A 589 11.97 -31.63 -9.80
C PHE A 589 11.45 -32.47 -10.97
N ILE A 590 12.09 -32.27 -12.12
CA ILE A 590 11.99 -33.10 -13.32
C ILE A 590 13.39 -33.55 -13.73
N ALA A 591 13.47 -34.45 -14.69
CA ALA A 591 14.74 -34.83 -15.31
C ALA A 591 14.67 -34.75 -16.83
N GLU A 592 15.82 -34.47 -17.45
CA GLU A 592 16.01 -34.61 -18.89
C GLU A 592 15.82 -36.08 -19.31
N ALA A 593 15.39 -36.29 -20.57
CA ALA A 593 15.11 -37.64 -21.09
C ALA A 593 16.31 -38.60 -21.02
N CYS A 594 17.54 -38.09 -20.98
CA CYS A 594 18.75 -38.90 -20.83
C CYS A 594 18.79 -39.67 -19.50
N ALA A 595 18.04 -39.25 -18.48
CA ALA A 595 17.92 -39.96 -17.21
C ALA A 595 17.28 -41.35 -17.34
N MET A 596 16.48 -41.59 -18.38
CA MET A 596 15.94 -42.94 -18.68
C MET A 596 17.04 -43.93 -19.05
N ASN A 597 18.16 -43.44 -19.60
CA ASN A 597 19.29 -44.26 -20.04
C ASN A 597 20.33 -44.46 -18.93
N SER A 598 20.37 -43.57 -17.94
CA SER A 598 21.37 -43.55 -16.87
C SER A 598 20.80 -43.92 -15.49
N GLY A 599 19.52 -44.29 -15.41
CA GLY A 599 18.85 -44.67 -14.16
C GLY A 599 18.18 -46.03 -14.22
N VAL A 600 17.99 -46.64 -13.04
CA VAL A 600 17.17 -47.85 -12.88
C VAL A 600 15.73 -47.41 -12.67
N GLU A 601 14.78 -47.94 -13.46
CA GLU A 601 13.37 -47.63 -13.27
C GLU A 601 12.86 -48.23 -11.94
N ILE A 602 12.28 -47.37 -11.11
CA ILE A 602 11.74 -47.66 -9.78
C ILE A 602 10.28 -47.21 -9.65
N SER A 603 9.59 -46.99 -10.78
CA SER A 603 8.19 -46.55 -10.84
C SER A 603 7.26 -47.42 -9.98
N GLU A 604 7.46 -48.75 -9.97
CA GLU A 604 6.66 -49.69 -9.16
C GLU A 604 6.82 -49.51 -7.64
N MET A 605 7.94 -48.91 -7.19
CA MET A 605 8.16 -48.64 -5.77
C MET A 605 7.31 -47.47 -5.28
N GLY A 606 6.90 -46.57 -6.18
CA GLY A 606 6.06 -45.40 -5.89
C GLY A 606 6.66 -44.37 -4.92
N SER A 607 7.83 -44.63 -4.32
CA SER A 607 8.46 -43.76 -3.32
C SER A 607 9.98 -43.94 -3.30
N TRP A 608 10.70 -42.82 -3.20
CA TRP A 608 12.14 -42.80 -3.02
C TRP A 608 12.56 -43.44 -1.68
N ARG A 609 11.77 -43.25 -0.62
CA ARG A 609 12.01 -43.88 0.69
C ARG A 609 11.91 -45.39 0.60
N SER A 610 10.88 -45.90 -0.11
CA SER A 610 10.72 -47.34 -0.34
C SER A 610 11.89 -47.94 -1.10
N TYR A 611 12.45 -47.22 -2.08
CA TYR A 611 13.65 -47.63 -2.80
C TYR A 611 14.87 -47.69 -1.87
N LEU A 612 15.16 -46.62 -1.12
CA LEU A 612 16.29 -46.58 -0.19
C LEU A 612 16.21 -47.62 0.93
N ALA A 613 15.01 -47.98 1.38
CA ALA A 613 14.83 -49.02 2.40
C ALA A 613 15.11 -50.45 1.88
N ARG A 614 15.14 -50.64 0.56
CA ARG A 614 15.41 -51.93 -0.10
C ARG A 614 16.82 -52.01 -0.71
N SER A 615 17.54 -50.89 -0.73
CA SER A 615 18.89 -50.73 -1.30
C SER A 615 19.92 -50.79 -0.18
#